data_AF-A0AAX0R4W5-F1
#
_entry.id   AF-A0AAX0R4W5-F1
#
_cell.length_a   1.000
_cell.length_b   1.000
_cell.length_c   1.000
_cell.angle_alpha   90.00
_cell.angle_beta   90.00
_cell.angle_gamma   90.00
#
_symmetry.space_group_name_H-M   'P 1'
#
loop_
_entity.id
_entity.type
_entity.pdbx_description
1 polymer ?
#
loop_
_entity_poly.entity_id
_entity_poly.type
_entity_poly.pdbx_seq_one_letter_code
_entity_poly.pdbx_strand_id
1 'polypeptide(L)'
;MLGIVILLVIVGCIYWLYRNRGATAGSERQWIKTFAIHHINEILSLYATGSDPMPEEAARLLEHRLDGAAQQSLIVSLGNYLREQCGRNLQRGDYELAAKGVRDLLSAEVRRANSFETLRSYIRAMHRDDTGEEITEEQLAAYYKEIVADVKSDETAAAHMLGQVLRFNIEAMHVNTFGLSYWDYVKAKRRRNEPDHLRAVIQA
;
A
#
# COMPACT_ATOMS: atom_id res chain seq x y z
N MET A 1 48.05 -30.68 -9.91
CA MET A 1 47.26 -30.27 -8.71
C MET A 1 46.60 -28.90 -8.86
N LEU A 2 47.28 -27.87 -9.37
CA LEU A 2 46.73 -26.52 -9.52
C LEU A 2 45.42 -26.45 -10.35
N GLY A 3 45.32 -27.22 -11.43
CA GLY A 3 44.13 -27.22 -12.31
C GLY A 3 42.86 -27.78 -11.65
N ILE A 4 42.99 -28.71 -10.71
CA ILE A 4 41.84 -29.29 -9.98
C ILE A 4 41.28 -28.27 -8.99
N VAL A 5 42.15 -27.49 -8.33
CA VAL A 5 41.76 -26.41 -7.40
C VAL A 5 41.01 -25.31 -8.15
N ILE A 6 41.50 -24.90 -9.32
CA ILE A 6 40.83 -23.87 -10.15
C ILE A 6 39.46 -24.36 -10.61
N LEU A 7 39.34 -25.63 -11.02
CA LEU A 7 38.06 -26.22 -11.42
C LEU A 7 37.05 -26.23 -10.26
N LEU A 8 37.47 -26.58 -9.05
CA LEU A 8 36.61 -26.57 -7.86
C LEU A 8 36.16 -25.16 -7.47
N VAL A 9 37.03 -24.16 -7.61
CA VAL A 9 36.66 -22.75 -7.40
C VAL A 9 35.64 -22.29 -8.42
N ILE A 10 35.82 -22.61 -9.70
CA ILE A 10 34.87 -22.25 -10.76
C ILE A 10 33.52 -22.92 -10.53
N VAL A 11 33.49 -24.22 -10.22
CA VAL A 11 32.25 -24.96 -9.94
C VAL A 11 31.58 -24.42 -8.67
N GLY A 12 32.34 -24.07 -7.64
CA GLY A 12 31.84 -23.42 -6.43
C GLY A 12 31.25 -22.04 -6.70
N CYS A 13 31.89 -21.23 -7.53
CA CYS A 13 31.38 -19.92 -7.96
C CYS A 13 30.13 -20.05 -8.84
N ILE A 14 30.08 -21.02 -9.75
CA ILE A 14 28.90 -21.29 -10.59
C ILE A 14 27.75 -21.82 -9.74
N TYR A 15 28.00 -22.74 -8.81
CA TYR A 15 27.00 -23.24 -7.87
C TYR A 15 26.49 -22.14 -6.93
N TRP A 16 27.37 -21.25 -6.44
CA TRP A 16 27.00 -20.07 -5.66
C TRP A 16 26.16 -19.08 -6.48
N LEU A 17 26.56 -18.81 -7.72
CA LEU A 17 25.79 -17.99 -8.67
C LEU A 17 24.46 -18.65 -9.04
N TYR A 18 24.39 -19.97 -9.16
CA TYR A 18 23.15 -20.70 -9.47
C TYR A 18 22.19 -20.73 -8.29
N ARG A 19 22.70 -20.95 -7.06
CA ARG A 19 21.93 -20.85 -5.81
C ARG A 19 21.42 -19.44 -5.57
N ASN A 20 22.21 -18.42 -5.89
CA ASN A 20 21.83 -17.01 -5.72
C ASN A 20 21.10 -16.42 -6.93
N ARG A 21 21.04 -17.13 -8.07
CA ARG A 21 20.22 -16.76 -9.24
C ARG A 21 18.72 -16.91 -8.97
N GLY A 22 18.32 -17.62 -7.90
CA GLY A 22 16.94 -17.67 -7.41
C GLY A 22 16.56 -16.52 -6.48
N ALA A 23 17.52 -15.69 -6.05
CA ALA A 23 17.29 -14.50 -5.21
C ALA A 23 17.62 -13.25 -6.02
N THR A 24 16.73 -12.91 -6.96
CA THR A 24 16.73 -11.59 -7.56
C THR A 24 16.57 -10.56 -6.45
N ALA A 25 17.48 -9.59 -6.34
CA ALA A 25 17.33 -8.43 -5.44
C ALA A 25 16.01 -7.65 -5.66
N GLY A 26 15.28 -7.95 -6.75
CA GLY A 26 13.90 -7.52 -6.98
C GLY A 26 12.84 -8.26 -6.16
N SER A 27 12.96 -9.56 -5.88
CA SER A 27 11.96 -10.34 -5.12
C SER A 27 12.08 -10.12 -3.61
N GLU A 28 13.30 -9.96 -3.10
CA GLU A 28 13.57 -9.78 -1.67
C GLU A 28 13.05 -8.43 -1.13
N ARG A 29 12.83 -7.44 -2.00
CA ARG A 29 12.16 -6.16 -1.66
C ARG A 29 10.71 -6.07 -2.14
N GLN A 30 10.26 -6.99 -3.00
CA GLN A 30 8.90 -6.95 -3.54
C GLN A 30 7.87 -7.17 -2.44
N TRP A 31 8.12 -8.10 -1.51
CA TRP A 31 7.22 -8.31 -0.37
C TRP A 31 7.10 -7.07 0.51
N ILE A 32 8.18 -6.28 0.67
CA ILE A 32 8.16 -5.03 1.45
C ILE A 32 7.22 -4.01 0.78
N LYS A 33 7.35 -3.86 -0.55
CA LYS A 33 6.48 -2.94 -1.31
C LYS A 33 5.03 -3.39 -1.26
N THR A 34 4.76 -4.67 -1.50
CA THR A 34 3.41 -5.25 -1.49
C THR A 34 2.78 -5.17 -0.09
N PHE A 35 3.56 -5.45 0.96
CA PHE A 35 3.16 -5.26 2.35
C PHE A 35 2.84 -3.79 2.63
N ALA A 36 3.71 -2.86 2.24
CA ALA A 36 3.50 -1.44 2.49
C ALA A 36 2.20 -0.93 1.84
N ILE A 37 1.94 -1.31 0.58
CA ILE A 37 0.68 -0.99 -0.11
C ILE A 37 -0.51 -1.56 0.65
N HIS A 38 -0.44 -2.84 1.05
CA HIS A 38 -1.53 -3.51 1.77
C HIS A 38 -1.82 -2.86 3.12
N HIS A 39 -0.78 -2.63 3.93
CA HIS A 39 -0.91 -2.09 5.27
C HIS A 39 -1.37 -0.62 5.27
N ILE A 40 -0.86 0.21 4.35
CA ILE A 40 -1.36 1.58 4.22
C ILE A 40 -2.82 1.56 3.75
N ASN A 41 -3.19 0.68 2.83
CA ASN A 41 -4.58 0.61 2.40
C ASN A 41 -5.50 0.09 3.50
N GLU A 42 -5.04 -0.84 4.34
CA GLU A 42 -5.76 -1.26 5.55
C GLU A 42 -6.03 -0.04 6.46
N ILE A 43 -5.00 0.75 6.79
CA ILE A 43 -5.15 1.96 7.62
C ILE A 43 -6.09 2.99 6.98
N LEU A 44 -5.95 3.24 5.67
CA LEU A 44 -6.75 4.24 4.95
C LEU A 44 -8.16 3.76 4.59
N SER A 45 -8.41 2.46 4.53
CA SER A 45 -9.74 1.87 4.27
C SER A 45 -10.69 1.98 5.45
N LEU A 46 -10.15 2.09 6.68
CA LEU A 46 -10.90 2.39 7.89
C LEU A 46 -11.48 3.81 7.88
N TYR A 47 -11.01 4.67 6.98
CA TYR A 47 -11.60 5.96 6.71
C TYR A 47 -12.95 5.77 6.00
N ALA A 48 -14.04 5.84 6.77
CA ALA A 48 -15.37 5.91 6.19
C ALA A 48 -15.52 7.23 5.40
N THR A 49 -16.35 7.15 4.36
CA THR A 49 -16.74 8.22 3.44
C THR A 49 -16.86 9.62 4.09
N GLY A 50 -15.85 10.48 3.88
CA GLY A 50 -16.09 11.89 3.55
C GLY A 50 -15.78 12.98 4.58
N SER A 51 -15.49 12.69 5.86
CA SER A 51 -15.40 13.78 6.87
C SER A 51 -14.39 13.65 8.00
N ASP A 52 -13.81 12.48 8.22
CA ASP A 52 -12.93 12.26 9.38
C ASP A 52 -11.51 12.80 9.11
N PRO A 53 -10.72 13.19 10.12
CA PRO A 53 -9.31 13.52 9.91
C PRO A 53 -8.51 12.25 9.53
N MET A 54 -7.35 12.43 8.88
CA MET A 54 -6.43 11.32 8.57
C MET A 54 -6.17 10.48 9.84
N PRO A 55 -6.21 9.12 9.75
CA PRO A 55 -6.02 8.28 10.94
C PRO A 55 -4.72 8.62 11.66
N GLU A 56 -4.78 8.72 12.99
CA GLU A 56 -3.62 9.06 13.82
C GLU A 56 -2.44 8.12 13.57
N GLU A 57 -2.71 6.85 13.26
CA GLU A 57 -1.71 5.86 12.88
C GLU A 57 -0.95 6.23 11.58
N ALA A 58 -1.65 6.72 10.56
CA ALA A 58 -1.04 7.20 9.31
C ALA A 58 -0.23 8.49 9.55
N ALA A 59 -0.73 9.40 10.38
CA ALA A 59 -0.02 10.62 10.77
C ALA A 59 1.27 10.28 11.55
N ARG A 60 1.18 9.39 12.53
CA ARG A 60 2.32 8.92 13.33
C ARG A 60 3.37 8.19 12.50
N LEU A 61 2.94 7.40 11.51
CA LEU A 61 3.83 6.77 10.53
C LEU A 61 4.63 7.81 9.72
N LEU A 62 3.99 8.91 9.31
CA LEU A 62 4.64 10.05 8.63
C LEU A 62 5.58 10.84 9.55
N GLU A 63 5.20 11.05 10.81
CA GLU A 63 5.97 11.82 11.80
C GLU A 63 7.18 11.07 12.39
N HIS A 64 7.48 9.86 11.90
CA HIS A 64 8.50 8.97 12.45
C HIS A 64 8.23 8.53 13.91
N ARG A 65 7.00 8.66 14.39
CA ARG A 65 6.57 8.29 15.74
C ARG A 65 5.80 6.97 15.72
N LEU A 66 6.51 5.87 15.44
CA LEU A 66 5.96 4.52 15.59
C LEU A 66 6.13 4.07 17.04
N ASP A 67 5.28 4.58 17.92
CA ASP A 67 5.25 4.20 19.34
C ASP A 67 3.92 3.56 19.73
N GLY A 68 3.94 2.80 20.82
CA GLY A 68 2.74 2.22 21.43
C GLY A 68 1.87 1.42 20.45
N ALA A 69 0.63 1.87 20.27
CA ALA A 69 -0.40 1.17 19.50
C ALA A 69 -0.08 1.06 17.99
N ALA A 70 0.46 2.11 17.37
CA ALA A 70 0.81 2.12 15.95
C ALA A 70 1.94 1.13 15.63
N GLN A 71 2.93 1.04 16.52
CA GLN A 71 3.99 0.02 16.41
C GLN A 71 3.42 -1.40 16.52
N GLN A 72 2.53 -1.64 17.49
CA GLN A 72 1.93 -2.95 17.69
C GLN A 72 1.06 -3.37 16.50
N SER A 73 0.26 -2.46 15.96
CA SER A 73 -0.55 -2.66 14.76
C SER A 73 0.31 -3.09 13.56
N LEU A 74 1.38 -2.34 13.28
CA LEU A 74 2.33 -2.67 12.21
C LEU A 74 2.98 -4.05 12.41
N ILE A 75 3.38 -4.40 13.64
CA ILE A 75 3.98 -5.71 13.96
C ILE A 75 2.98 -6.84 13.69
N VAL A 76 1.72 -6.67 14.12
CA VAL A 76 0.67 -7.68 13.93
C VAL A 76 0.34 -7.85 12.45
N SER A 77 0.13 -6.74 11.72
CA SER A 77 -0.15 -6.77 10.27
C SER A 77 1.01 -7.42 9.50
N LEU A 78 2.27 -7.09 9.85
CA LEU A 78 3.46 -7.70 9.27
C LEU A 78 3.55 -9.20 9.55
N GLY A 79 3.31 -9.62 10.80
CA GLY A 79 3.33 -11.04 11.17
C GLY A 79 2.30 -11.85 10.40
N ASN A 80 1.09 -11.31 10.25
CA ASN A 80 0.02 -11.93 9.46
C ASN A 80 0.39 -12.00 7.97
N TYR A 81 0.87 -10.90 7.40
CA TYR A 81 1.28 -10.84 5.99
C TYR A 81 2.38 -11.85 5.67
N LEU A 82 3.45 -11.90 6.48
CA LEU A 82 4.57 -12.82 6.25
C LEU A 82 4.14 -14.28 6.35
N ARG A 83 3.25 -14.61 7.27
CA ARG A 83 2.73 -15.97 7.43
C ARG A 83 1.87 -16.38 6.23
N GLU A 84 0.94 -15.52 5.83
CA GLU A 84 -0.06 -15.83 4.82
C GLU A 84 0.47 -15.74 3.39
N GLN A 85 1.24 -14.68 3.09
CA GLN A 85 1.69 -14.37 1.73
C GLN A 85 3.10 -14.88 1.45
N CYS A 86 3.94 -14.97 2.49
CA CYS A 86 5.34 -15.41 2.35
C CYS A 86 5.61 -16.79 2.96
N GLY A 87 4.64 -17.43 3.63
CA GLY A 87 4.80 -18.75 4.24
C GLY A 87 5.88 -18.81 5.33
N ARG A 88 6.24 -17.67 5.94
CA ARG A 88 7.34 -17.59 6.92
C ARG A 88 6.96 -16.78 8.16
N ASN A 89 7.63 -17.05 9.27
CA ASN A 89 7.50 -16.24 10.47
C ASN A 89 8.33 -14.96 10.39
N LEU A 90 7.99 -14.00 11.25
CA LEU A 90 8.75 -12.76 11.45
C LEU A 90 10.18 -13.09 11.91
N GLN A 91 11.17 -12.49 11.26
CA GLN A 91 12.58 -12.59 11.57
C GLN A 91 13.14 -11.26 12.07
N ARG A 92 14.30 -11.32 12.71
CA ARG A 92 15.01 -10.11 13.15
C ARG A 92 15.33 -9.23 11.93
N GLY A 93 15.00 -7.94 11.99
CA GLY A 93 15.23 -6.98 10.91
C GLY A 93 14.02 -6.77 9.98
N ASP A 94 13.03 -7.67 9.97
CA ASP A 94 11.85 -7.52 9.11
C ASP A 94 11.03 -6.30 9.48
N TYR A 95 10.90 -6.02 10.78
CA TYR A 95 10.15 -4.87 11.29
C TYR A 95 10.76 -3.56 10.78
N GLU A 96 12.08 -3.39 10.91
CA GLU A 96 12.78 -2.18 10.49
C GLU A 96 12.68 -1.97 8.98
N LEU A 97 12.77 -3.05 8.20
CA LEU A 97 12.60 -3.03 6.75
C LEU A 97 11.17 -2.66 6.34
N ALA A 98 10.17 -3.27 6.98
CA ALA A 98 8.76 -3.01 6.73
C ALA A 98 8.37 -1.58 7.13
N ALA A 99 8.76 -1.12 8.31
CA ALA A 99 8.53 0.23 8.79
C ALA A 99 9.16 1.27 7.85
N LYS A 100 10.39 1.02 7.38
CA LYS A 100 11.03 1.89 6.38
C LYS A 100 10.26 1.87 5.06
N GLY A 101 9.83 0.70 4.58
CA GLY A 101 9.06 0.56 3.35
C GLY A 101 7.72 1.32 3.37
N VAL A 102 6.98 1.20 4.47
CA VAL A 102 5.72 1.94 4.70
C VAL A 102 5.96 3.44 4.67
N ARG A 103 7.00 3.93 5.36
CA ARG A 103 7.35 5.36 5.40
C ARG A 103 7.79 5.88 4.03
N ASP A 104 8.66 5.16 3.34
CA ASP A 104 9.17 5.55 2.03
C ASP A 104 8.00 5.68 1.03
N LEU A 105 7.04 4.75 1.09
CA LEU A 105 5.82 4.79 0.28
C LEU A 105 4.91 5.96 0.66
N LEU A 106 4.53 6.11 1.94
CA LEU A 106 3.70 7.24 2.40
C LEU A 106 4.31 8.60 2.03
N SER A 107 5.62 8.78 2.25
CA SER A 107 6.33 10.03 1.93
C SER A 107 6.39 10.30 0.42
N ALA A 108 6.46 9.26 -0.40
CA ALA A 108 6.39 9.40 -1.86
C ALA A 108 4.97 9.80 -2.30
N GLU A 109 3.94 9.18 -1.71
CA GLU A 109 2.55 9.47 -2.05
C GLU A 109 2.09 10.84 -1.57
N VAL A 110 2.53 11.32 -0.41
CA VAL A 110 2.23 12.70 0.04
C VAL A 110 2.82 13.71 -0.95
N ARG A 111 4.06 13.49 -1.41
CA ARG A 111 4.67 14.36 -2.44
C ARG A 111 3.92 14.29 -3.76
N ARG A 112 3.45 13.10 -4.15
CA ARG A 112 2.68 12.91 -5.38
C ARG A 112 1.27 13.50 -5.28
N ALA A 113 0.59 13.39 -4.14
CA ALA A 113 -0.74 13.92 -3.91
C ALA A 113 -0.78 15.45 -4.09
N ASN A 114 0.32 16.13 -3.77
CA ASN A 114 0.50 17.56 -4.01
C ASN A 114 0.81 17.93 -5.48
N SER A 115 0.83 16.96 -6.40
CA SER A 115 1.07 17.21 -7.83
C SER A 115 -0.22 17.49 -8.58
N PHE A 116 -0.14 18.42 -9.54
CA PHE A 116 -1.24 18.80 -10.41
C PHE A 116 -1.88 17.60 -11.16
N GLU A 117 -1.04 16.68 -11.64
CA GLU A 117 -1.48 15.51 -12.41
C GLU A 117 -2.32 14.53 -11.56
N THR A 118 -1.93 14.35 -10.31
CA THR A 118 -2.60 13.44 -9.39
C THR A 118 -3.96 13.99 -8.99
N LEU A 119 -4.02 15.29 -8.69
CA LEU A 119 -5.28 15.96 -8.37
C LEU A 119 -6.25 15.93 -9.56
N ARG A 120 -5.76 16.08 -10.80
CA ARG A 120 -6.60 15.94 -12.01
C ARG A 120 -7.20 14.55 -12.16
N SER A 121 -6.38 13.51 -11.96
CA SER A 121 -6.85 12.12 -12.03
C SER A 121 -7.91 11.83 -10.98
N TYR A 122 -7.72 12.36 -9.76
CA TYR A 122 -8.69 12.26 -8.68
C TYR A 122 -10.01 12.97 -9.02
N ILE A 123 -9.98 14.24 -9.43
CA ILE A 123 -11.19 15.01 -9.80
C ILE A 123 -11.96 14.31 -10.93
N ARG A 124 -11.27 13.79 -11.95
CA ARG A 124 -11.88 13.03 -13.05
C ARG A 124 -12.60 11.79 -12.55
N ALA A 125 -11.96 11.02 -11.66
CA ALA A 125 -12.55 9.81 -11.11
C ALA A 125 -13.78 10.13 -10.25
N MET A 126 -13.69 11.13 -9.37
CA MET A 126 -14.81 11.56 -8.53
C MET A 126 -15.99 12.08 -9.37
N HIS A 127 -15.72 12.95 -10.35
CA HIS A 127 -16.78 13.46 -11.21
C HIS A 127 -17.52 12.33 -11.94
N ARG A 128 -16.78 11.36 -12.49
CA ARG A 128 -17.37 10.21 -13.15
C ARG A 128 -18.18 9.33 -12.20
N ASP A 129 -17.74 9.17 -10.96
CA ASP A 129 -18.48 8.43 -9.92
C ASP A 129 -19.80 9.14 -9.56
N ASP A 130 -19.76 10.47 -9.45
CA ASP A 130 -20.91 11.29 -9.06
C ASP A 130 -21.94 11.48 -10.20
N THR A 131 -21.48 11.71 -11.44
CA THR A 131 -22.34 12.09 -12.56
C THR A 131 -22.54 10.98 -13.60
N GLY A 132 -21.64 9.99 -13.63
CA GLY A 132 -21.57 8.98 -14.70
C GLY A 132 -20.94 9.50 -16.00
N GLU A 133 -20.53 10.76 -16.07
CA GLU A 133 -20.06 11.41 -17.30
C GLU A 133 -18.55 11.69 -17.30
N GLU A 134 -17.99 11.96 -18.48
CA GLU A 134 -16.63 12.46 -18.58
C GLU A 134 -16.61 13.98 -18.32
N ILE A 135 -15.68 14.41 -17.47
CA ILE A 135 -15.46 15.82 -17.18
C ILE A 135 -14.76 16.54 -18.34
N THR A 136 -15.22 17.73 -18.69
CA THR A 136 -14.54 18.57 -19.68
C THR A 136 -13.28 19.23 -19.09
N GLU A 137 -12.35 19.67 -19.95
CA GLU A 137 -11.15 20.38 -19.50
C GLU A 137 -11.47 21.71 -18.80
N GLU A 138 -12.56 22.38 -19.19
CA GLU A 138 -13.02 23.62 -18.55
C GLU A 138 -13.57 23.37 -17.14
N GLN A 139 -14.40 22.33 -16.98
CA GLN A 139 -14.90 21.90 -15.68
C GLN A 139 -13.77 21.45 -14.77
N LEU A 140 -12.81 20.68 -15.30
CA LEU A 140 -11.65 20.22 -14.56
C LEU A 140 -10.80 21.39 -14.04
N ALA A 141 -10.59 22.42 -14.87
CA ALA A 141 -9.88 23.63 -14.46
C ALA A 141 -10.65 24.43 -13.41
N ALA A 142 -11.98 24.44 -13.45
CA ALA A 142 -12.83 25.08 -12.45
C ALA A 142 -12.74 24.38 -11.08
N TYR A 143 -12.97 23.06 -11.03
CA TYR A 143 -12.85 22.28 -9.79
C TYR A 143 -11.45 22.35 -9.19
N TYR A 144 -10.42 22.31 -10.04
CA TYR A 144 -9.05 22.47 -9.57
C TYR A 144 -8.83 23.82 -8.87
N LYS A 145 -9.34 24.92 -9.43
CA LYS A 145 -9.22 26.25 -8.82
C LYS A 145 -9.98 26.35 -7.50
N GLU A 146 -11.17 25.75 -7.42
CA GLU A 146 -11.99 25.69 -6.22
C GLU A 146 -11.24 24.95 -5.09
N ILE A 147 -10.79 23.73 -5.35
CA ILE A 147 -10.00 22.93 -4.40
C ILE A 147 -8.75 23.68 -3.94
N VAL A 148 -8.02 24.33 -4.85
CA VAL A 148 -6.83 25.11 -4.48
C VAL A 148 -7.17 26.33 -3.62
N ALA A 149 -8.31 26.96 -3.81
CA ALA A 149 -8.75 28.08 -2.99
C ALA A 149 -9.13 27.62 -1.57
N ASP A 150 -9.85 26.51 -1.46
CA ASP A 150 -10.27 25.92 -0.18
C ASP A 150 -9.06 25.47 0.63
N VAL A 151 -8.16 24.70 0.02
CA VAL A 151 -6.95 24.16 0.66
C VAL A 151 -5.98 25.27 1.11
N LYS A 152 -6.00 26.44 0.46
CA LYS A 152 -5.19 27.61 0.87
C LYS A 152 -5.78 28.37 2.05
N SER A 153 -7.09 28.30 2.25
CA SER A 153 -7.81 29.10 3.24
C SER A 153 -8.16 28.31 4.51
N ASP A 154 -8.17 26.98 4.44
CA ASP A 154 -8.51 26.09 5.55
C ASP A 154 -7.54 24.89 5.63
N GLU A 155 -6.75 24.82 6.71
CA GLU A 155 -5.83 23.71 7.00
C GLU A 155 -6.55 22.37 7.22
N THR A 156 -7.80 22.41 7.71
CA THR A 156 -8.63 21.21 7.88
C THR A 156 -9.05 20.66 6.52
N ALA A 157 -9.50 21.54 5.63
CA ALA A 157 -9.82 21.17 4.26
C ALA A 157 -8.59 20.63 3.51
N ALA A 158 -7.41 21.20 3.76
CA ALA A 158 -6.14 20.71 3.23
C ALA A 158 -5.82 19.28 3.67
N ALA A 159 -5.95 19.00 4.98
CA ALA A 159 -5.72 17.67 5.54
C ALA A 159 -6.72 16.64 4.99
N HIS A 160 -7.99 17.02 4.85
CA HIS A 160 -9.03 16.14 4.31
C HIS A 160 -8.78 15.81 2.84
N MET A 161 -8.48 16.83 2.02
CA MET A 161 -8.18 16.64 0.60
C MET A 161 -6.95 15.75 0.39
N LEU A 162 -5.89 15.96 1.18
CA LEU A 162 -4.70 15.11 1.15
C LEU A 162 -5.06 13.65 1.50
N GLY A 163 -5.85 13.43 2.55
CA GLY A 163 -6.31 12.10 2.95
C GLY A 163 -7.10 11.37 1.85
N GLN A 164 -8.02 12.08 1.19
CA GLN A 164 -8.81 11.53 0.09
C GLN A 164 -7.96 11.16 -1.13
N VAL A 165 -7.05 12.04 -1.53
CA VAL A 165 -6.13 11.77 -2.66
C VAL A 165 -5.18 10.61 -2.33
N LEU A 166 -4.67 10.54 -1.10
CA LEU A 166 -3.83 9.42 -0.65
C LEU A 166 -4.59 8.10 -0.71
N ARG A 167 -5.83 8.06 -0.21
CA ARG A 167 -6.68 6.87 -0.28
C ARG A 167 -6.92 6.44 -1.72
N PHE A 168 -7.28 7.38 -2.61
CA PHE A 168 -7.48 7.09 -4.03
C PHE A 168 -6.23 6.47 -4.67
N ASN A 169 -5.05 7.07 -4.43
CA ASN A 169 -3.80 6.59 -5.00
C ASN A 169 -3.40 5.20 -4.46
N ILE A 170 -3.56 4.99 -3.15
CA ILE A 170 -3.22 3.73 -2.49
C ILE A 170 -4.20 2.62 -2.92
N GLU A 171 -5.48 2.92 -3.08
CA GLU A 171 -6.47 1.97 -3.61
C GLU A 171 -6.13 1.58 -5.06
N ALA A 172 -5.78 2.55 -5.91
CA ALA A 172 -5.33 2.26 -7.27
C ALA A 172 -4.06 1.39 -7.29
N MET A 173 -3.10 1.65 -6.40
CA MET A 173 -1.92 0.79 -6.24
C MET A 173 -2.27 -0.60 -5.72
N HIS A 174 -3.25 -0.72 -4.83
CA HIS A 174 -3.73 -2.00 -4.32
C HIS A 174 -4.39 -2.81 -5.43
N VAL A 175 -5.31 -2.23 -6.21
CA VAL A 175 -5.93 -2.88 -7.37
C VAL A 175 -4.86 -3.34 -8.36
N ASN A 176 -3.89 -2.49 -8.68
CA ASN A 176 -2.80 -2.85 -9.59
C ASN A 176 -1.91 -3.98 -9.05
N THR A 177 -1.76 -4.08 -7.73
CA THR A 177 -0.88 -5.07 -7.08
C THR A 177 -1.58 -6.40 -6.85
N PHE A 178 -2.86 -6.38 -6.48
CA PHE A 178 -3.62 -7.55 -6.04
C PHE A 178 -4.73 -7.96 -7.03
N GLY A 179 -4.99 -7.17 -8.06
CA GLY A 179 -6.00 -7.43 -9.09
C GLY A 179 -7.45 -7.12 -8.67
N LEU A 180 -7.65 -6.53 -7.49
CA LEU A 180 -8.98 -6.28 -6.92
C LEU A 180 -8.94 -5.19 -5.84
N SER A 181 -10.10 -4.57 -5.59
CA SER A 181 -10.27 -3.54 -4.57
C SER A 181 -9.92 -4.08 -3.18
N TYR A 182 -9.55 -3.23 -2.24
CA TYR A 182 -9.25 -3.69 -0.88
C TYR A 182 -10.45 -4.34 -0.19
N TRP A 183 -11.66 -3.78 -0.39
CA TRP A 183 -12.87 -4.37 0.18
C TRP A 183 -13.18 -5.75 -0.39
N ASP A 184 -12.97 -5.95 -1.70
CA ASP A 184 -13.12 -7.26 -2.31
C ASP A 184 -12.04 -8.23 -1.85
N TYR A 185 -10.83 -7.72 -1.56
CA TYR A 185 -9.74 -8.51 -0.98
C TYR A 185 -10.12 -9.04 0.39
N VAL A 186 -10.62 -8.18 1.26
CA VAL A 186 -11.08 -8.56 2.61
C VAL A 186 -12.24 -9.56 2.53
N LYS A 187 -13.22 -9.35 1.64
CA LYS A 187 -14.35 -10.28 1.42
C LYS A 187 -13.88 -11.65 0.93
N ALA A 188 -12.98 -11.69 -0.06
CA ALA A 188 -12.44 -12.93 -0.60
C ALA A 188 -11.65 -13.71 0.46
N LYS A 189 -10.88 -13.01 1.30
CA LYS A 189 -10.13 -13.60 2.42
C LYS A 189 -11.05 -14.16 3.50
N ARG A 190 -12.12 -13.45 3.88
CA ARG A 190 -13.15 -13.97 4.80
C ARG A 190 -13.78 -15.24 4.28
N ARG A 191 -14.21 -15.25 3.01
CA ARG A 191 -14.78 -16.45 2.38
C ARG A 191 -13.82 -17.64 2.38
N ARG A 192 -12.52 -17.43 2.15
CA ARG A 192 -11.50 -18.51 2.22
C ARG A 192 -11.33 -19.11 3.62
N ASN A 193 -11.48 -18.29 4.65
CA ASN A 193 -11.27 -18.67 6.05
C ASN A 193 -12.57 -19.00 6.80
N GLU A 194 -13.73 -18.91 6.16
CA GLU A 194 -15.00 -19.39 6.71
C GLU A 194 -14.96 -20.92 6.86
N PRO A 195 -15.28 -21.44 8.06
CA PRO A 195 -15.55 -22.86 8.24
C PRO A 195 -16.60 -23.34 7.23
N ASP A 196 -16.39 -24.51 6.61
CA ASP A 196 -17.26 -25.00 5.53
C ASP A 196 -18.75 -25.07 5.91
N HIS A 197 -19.08 -25.18 7.20
CA HIS A 197 -20.45 -25.17 7.69
C HIS A 197 -21.18 -23.82 7.57
N LEU A 198 -20.46 -22.69 7.43
CA LEU A 198 -21.06 -21.38 7.18
C LEU A 198 -21.22 -21.06 5.69
N ARG A 199 -20.38 -21.66 4.82
CA ARG A 199 -20.53 -21.54 3.36
C ARG A 199 -21.82 -22.19 2.84
N ALA A 200 -22.26 -23.27 3.49
CA ALA A 200 -23.49 -23.98 3.15
C ALA A 200 -24.78 -23.19 3.46
N VAL A 201 -24.73 -22.22 4.38
CA VAL A 201 -25.91 -21.44 4.81
C VAL A 201 -26.21 -20.27 3.86
N ILE A 202 -25.21 -19.81 3.08
CA ILE A 202 -25.38 -18.69 2.13
C ILE A 202 -25.84 -19.18 0.74
N GLN A 203 -25.80 -20.49 0.48
CA GLN A 203 -26.27 -21.10 -0.77
C GLN A 203 -27.60 -21.86 -0.65
N ALA A 204 -28.34 -21.69 0.45
CA ALA A 204 -29.66 -22.29 0.66
C ALA A 204 -30.79 -21.28 0.49
#